data_AF-A0AAN7CDP7-F1
#
_entry.id   AF-A0AAN7CDP7-F1
#
_cell.length_a   1.000
_cell.length_b   1.000
_cell.length_c   1.000
_cell.angle_alpha   90.00
_cell.angle_beta   90.00
_cell.angle_gamma   90.00
#
_symmetry.space_group_name_H-M   'P 1'
#
loop_
_entity.id
_entity.type
_entity.pdbx_description
1 polymer ?
#
loop_
_entity_poly.entity_id
_entity_poly.type
_entity_poly.pdbx_seq_one_letter_code
_entity_poly.pdbx_strand_id
1 'polypeptide(L)' 'MGKDSSKNYTYVYRWTCHKCRFTNLNYNIDVACPECEHGRCDYCEVFKLKVYLDR' A
#
# COMPACT_ATOMS: atom_id res chain seq x y z
N MET A 1 -30.51 -12.15 -19.42
CA MET A 1 -29.08 -12.52 -19.49
C MET A 1 -28.25 -11.39 -18.89
N GLY A 2 -27.20 -11.74 -18.13
CA GLY A 2 -26.62 -10.92 -17.04
C GLY A 2 -25.92 -9.62 -17.44
N LYS A 3 -26.06 -8.61 -16.58
CA LYS A 3 -25.18 -7.43 -16.58
C LYS A 3 -23.96 -7.77 -15.73
N ASP A 4 -22.87 -8.18 -16.37
CA ASP A 4 -21.56 -8.23 -15.72
C ASP A 4 -21.12 -6.79 -15.42
N SER A 5 -21.45 -6.31 -14.21
CA SER A 5 -20.85 -5.12 -13.65
C SER A 5 -19.39 -5.45 -13.32
N SER A 6 -18.50 -5.28 -14.30
CA SER A 6 -17.05 -5.34 -14.13
C SER A 6 -16.61 -4.35 -13.07
N LYS A 7 -16.54 -4.79 -11.81
CA LYS A 7 -15.98 -3.99 -10.72
C LYS A 7 -14.50 -3.76 -11.05
N ASN A 8 -14.16 -2.54 -11.46
CA ASN A 8 -12.78 -2.17 -11.71
C ASN A 8 -12.06 -2.11 -10.35
N TYR A 9 -11.01 -2.89 -10.18
CA TYR A 9 -10.15 -2.81 -9.01
C TYR A 9 -8.70 -2.95 -9.44
N THR A 10 -7.80 -2.37 -8.65
CA THR A 10 -6.36 -2.56 -8.79
C THR A 10 -5.78 -3.04 -7.47
N TYR A 11 -4.56 -3.57 -7.53
CA TYR A 11 -3.79 -3.88 -6.34
C TYR A 11 -2.76 -2.79 -6.10
N VAL A 12 -2.66 -2.34 -4.85
CA VAL A 12 -1.56 -1.49 -4.39
C VAL A 12 -0.82 -2.20 -3.28
N TYR A 13 0.48 -1.96 -3.20
CA TYR A 13 1.30 -2.44 -2.09
C TYR A 13 1.57 -1.28 -1.15
N ARG A 14 1.37 -1.52 0.13
CA ARG A 14 1.66 -0.57 1.21
C ARG A 14 2.65 -1.21 2.17
N TRP A 15 3.37 -0.39 2.93
CA TRP A 15 4.25 -0.85 3.98
C TRP A 15 4.05 -0.09 5.30
N THR A 16 4.42 -0.75 6.40
CA THR A 16 4.48 -0.20 7.74
C THR A 16 5.94 -0.11 8.15
N CYS A 17 6.36 1.07 8.62
CA CYS A 17 7.72 1.29 9.09
C CYS A 17 7.99 0.48 10.37
N HIS A 18 9.01 -0.36 10.35
CA HIS A 18 9.41 -1.13 11.53
C HIS A 18 9.88 -0.24 12.69
N LYS A 19 10.55 0.89 12.38
CA LYS A 19 11.18 1.76 13.39
C LYS A 19 10.18 2.55 14.24
N CYS A 20 9.21 3.21 13.60
CA CYS A 20 8.25 4.07 14.30
C CYS A 20 6.79 3.58 14.22
N ARG A 21 6.56 2.43 13.57
CA ARG A 21 5.22 1.85 13.35
C ARG A 21 4.26 2.71 12.52
N PHE A 22 4.77 3.74 11.84
CA PHE A 22 3.96 4.51 10.89
C PHE A 22 3.45 3.62 9.74
N THR A 23 2.16 3.71 9.45
CA THR A 23 1.46 2.86 8.48
C THR A 23 1.13 3.65 7.21
N ASN A 24 0.47 2.99 6.24
CA ASN A 24 -0.05 3.62 5.03
C ASN A 24 1.03 4.18 4.08
N LEU A 25 2.28 3.69 4.15
CA LEU A 25 3.33 4.06 3.21
C LEU A 25 3.11 3.33 1.88
N ASN A 26 3.24 4.01 0.75
CA ASN A 26 3.16 3.43 -0.58
C ASN A 26 4.47 2.72 -0.93
N TYR A 27 4.40 1.41 -1.20
CA TYR A 27 5.58 0.60 -1.48
C TYR A 27 6.33 1.03 -2.75
N ASN A 28 5.64 1.54 -3.77
CA ASN A 28 6.27 1.91 -5.04
C ASN A 28 6.77 3.37 -5.05
N ILE A 29 6.38 4.19 -4.08
CA ILE A 29 6.65 5.63 -4.05
C ILE A 29 7.55 5.99 -2.86
N ASP A 30 7.24 5.48 -1.67
CA ASP A 30 7.90 5.88 -0.44
C ASP A 30 9.13 5.02 -0.19
N VAL A 31 10.31 5.59 -0.44
CA VAL A 31 11.63 4.95 -0.21
C VAL A 31 12.02 5.01 1.28
N ALA A 32 11.55 6.02 2.01
CA ALA A 32 11.78 6.21 3.43
C ALA A 32 10.49 6.64 4.15
N CYS A 33 10.44 6.39 5.46
CA CYS A 33 9.32 6.80 6.29
C CYS A 33 9.38 8.32 6.55
N PRO A 34 8.31 9.10 6.27
CA PRO A 34 8.30 10.55 6.45
C PRO A 34 8.32 10.96 7.93
N GLU A 35 7.94 10.07 8.84
CA GLU A 35 7.91 10.37 10.28
C GLU A 35 9.27 10.23 10.98
N CYS A 36 10.13 9.32 10.51
CA CYS A 36 11.37 8.98 11.22
C CYS A 36 12.60 8.90 10.30
N GLU A 37 12.41 9.24 9.03
CA GLU A 37 13.38 9.29 7.93
C GLU A 37 14.14 7.98 7.69
N HIS A 38 13.67 6.88 8.26
CA HIS A 38 14.26 5.56 8.09
C HIS A 38 13.87 4.98 6.73
N GLY A 39 14.89 4.55 5.96
CA GLY A 39 14.71 3.85 4.69
C GLY A 39 13.95 2.53 4.86
N ARG A 40 13.18 2.12 3.85
CA ARG A 40 12.51 0.82 3.88
C ARG A 40 13.55 -0.31 4.00
N CYS A 41 13.34 -1.19 4.98
CA CYS A 41 14.19 -2.35 5.25
C CYS A 41 13.37 -3.64 5.28
N ASP A 42 14.06 -4.79 5.36
CA ASP A 42 13.43 -6.12 5.33
C ASP A 42 12.50 -6.40 6.53
N TYR A 43 12.65 -5.65 7.63
CA TYR A 43 11.77 -5.75 8.80
C TYR A 43 10.46 -4.95 8.66
N CYS A 44 10.33 -4.14 7.60
CA CYS A 44 9.10 -3.40 7.33
C CYS A 44 8.02 -4.34 6.81
N GLU A 45 6.84 -4.30 7.42
CA GLU A 45 5.71 -5.15 7.03
C GLU A 45 5.07 -4.63 5.75
N VAL A 46 4.96 -5.48 4.72
CA VAL A 46 4.38 -5.13 3.40
C VAL A 46 3.06 -5.85 3.21
N PHE A 47 2.04 -5.12 2.77
CA PHE A 47 0.71 -5.66 2.58
C PHE A 47 0.12 -5.28 1.20
N LYS A 48 -0.56 -6.23 0.59
CA LYS A 48 -1.24 -6.08 -0.70
C LYS A 48 -2.70 -5.73 -0.47
N LEU A 49 -3.12 -4.54 -0.91
CA LEU A 49 -4.48 -4.06 -0.79
C LEU A 49 -5.21 -4.15 -2.14
N LYS A 50 -6.46 -4.59 -2.11
CA LYS A 50 -7.39 -4.50 -3.25
C LYS A 50 -8.14 -3.17 -3.17
N VAL A 51 -7.86 -2.26 -4.10
CA VAL A 51 -8.47 -0.93 -4.17
C VAL A 51 -9.49 -0.93 -5.31
N TYR A 52 -10.74 -0.60 -5.00
CA TYR A 52 -11.79 -0.45 -5.99
C TYR A 52 -11.63 0.90 -6.70
N LEU A 53 -11.64 0.85 -8.03
CA LEU A 53 -11.56 2.00 -8.92
C LEU A 53 -12.98 2.44 -9.24
N ASP A 54 -13.67 2.96 -8.25
CA ASP A 54 -14.99 3.56 -8.44
C ASP A 54 -14.77 5.04 -8.80
N ARG A 55 -15.24 5.44 -9.99
CA ARG A 55 -15.29 6.83 -10.46
C ARG A 55 -16.73 7.33 -10.36
#